data_AF-A0A9P7K9J4-F1
#
_entry.id   AF-A0A9P7K9J4-F1
#
_cell.length_a   1.000
_cell.length_b   1.000
_cell.length_c   1.000
_cell.angle_alpha   90.00
_cell.angle_beta   90.00
_cell.angle_gamma   90.00
#
_symmetry.space_group_name_H-M   'P 1'
#
loop_
_entity.id
_entity.type
_entity.pdbx_description
1 polymer ?
#
loop_
_entity_poly.entity_id
_entity_poly.type
_entity_poly.pdbx_seq_one_letter_code
_entity_poly.pdbx_strand_id
1 'polypeptide(L)'
;MFATLSPFIRRTLLSQRPTTRSAFPSPIRQITSTSAALQPPISSLQRPRRSEPTGNTWNNVLGDYIATSSKQVPLTPEAIWQQKSDKAKKAVEEDPPAGAYSGRSVKVLGGNVADAYARLNSILQRNKVRAQLRRAERHEKKGEKRRRLESERWRRQFAHEVRSFALGVCVYRAFRKQVRKKVQLVTKIRNRGA
;
A
#
# COMPACT_ATOMS: atom_id res chain seq x y z
N MET A 1 -67.86 -19.52 -16.91
CA MET A 1 -67.04 -20.73 -17.18
C MET A 1 -66.16 -20.43 -18.38
N PHE A 2 -64.91 -20.86 -18.30
CA PHE A 2 -63.74 -20.39 -19.04
C PHE A 2 -63.68 -20.85 -20.51
N ALA A 3 -63.11 -20.00 -21.38
CA ALA A 3 -62.18 -20.44 -22.43
C ALA A 3 -61.31 -19.26 -22.87
N THR A 4 -60.12 -19.15 -22.29
CA THR A 4 -59.06 -18.24 -22.73
C THR A 4 -58.34 -18.85 -23.93
N LEU A 5 -58.41 -18.15 -25.07
CA LEU A 5 -57.62 -18.44 -26.26
C LEU A 5 -56.15 -18.06 -26.00
N SER A 6 -55.26 -19.04 -26.05
CA SER A 6 -53.80 -18.86 -26.01
C SER A 6 -53.26 -18.71 -27.43
N PRO A 7 -52.51 -17.64 -27.73
CA PRO A 7 -51.70 -17.61 -28.93
C PRO A 7 -50.25 -17.33 -28.54
N PHE A 8 -49.40 -18.36 -28.49
CA PHE A 8 -48.05 -18.27 -29.07
C PHE A 8 -47.35 -19.64 -29.03
N ILE A 9 -47.60 -20.45 -30.06
CA ILE A 9 -46.65 -21.49 -30.48
C ILE A 9 -46.36 -21.23 -31.96
N ARG A 10 -45.17 -20.68 -32.24
CA ARG A 10 -44.40 -20.91 -33.48
C ARG A 10 -42.92 -20.97 -33.04
N ARG A 11 -42.26 -22.15 -33.17
CA ARG A 11 -41.39 -22.56 -34.29
C ARG A 11 -40.19 -21.58 -34.45
N THR A 12 -38.91 -21.94 -34.45
CA THR A 12 -38.16 -23.12 -34.92
C THR A 12 -36.70 -22.98 -34.41
N LEU A 13 -36.07 -24.02 -33.87
CA LEU A 13 -34.99 -24.84 -34.48
C LEU A 13 -33.65 -24.14 -34.81
N LEU A 14 -32.58 -24.84 -34.41
CA LEU A 14 -31.16 -24.72 -34.80
C LEU A 14 -30.32 -23.56 -34.23
N SER A 15 -29.56 -23.87 -33.18
CA SER A 15 -28.10 -23.66 -33.19
C SER A 15 -27.47 -24.54 -32.13
N GLN A 16 -27.14 -25.77 -32.51
CA GLN A 16 -26.22 -26.60 -31.74
C GLN A 16 -24.84 -25.93 -31.81
N ARG A 17 -24.35 -25.41 -30.69
CA ARG A 17 -22.96 -24.96 -30.57
C ARG A 17 -22.10 -26.19 -30.24
N PRO A 18 -21.09 -26.54 -31.04
CA PRO A 18 -20.14 -27.56 -30.67
C PRO A 18 -19.31 -27.08 -29.48
N THR A 19 -19.38 -27.82 -28.37
CA THR A 19 -18.48 -27.68 -27.22
C THR A 19 -17.11 -28.25 -27.59
N THR A 20 -16.24 -27.43 -28.19
CA THR A 20 -14.81 -27.77 -28.28
C THR A 20 -14.19 -27.64 -26.90
N ARG A 21 -14.23 -28.73 -26.13
CA ARG A 21 -13.49 -28.91 -24.88
C ARG A 21 -12.01 -29.05 -25.24
N SER A 22 -11.29 -27.93 -25.37
CA SER A 22 -9.84 -27.94 -25.49
C SER A 22 -9.24 -28.37 -24.15
N ALA A 23 -8.90 -29.65 -24.05
CA ALA A 23 -8.09 -30.19 -22.97
C ALA A 23 -6.65 -29.72 -23.17
N PHE A 24 -6.29 -28.59 -22.58
CA PHE A 24 -4.89 -28.24 -22.37
C PHE A 24 -4.47 -28.77 -21.00
N PRO A 25 -3.57 -29.75 -20.90
CA PRO A 25 -2.96 -30.12 -19.64
C PRO A 25 -1.99 -29.01 -19.24
N SER A 26 -2.34 -28.27 -18.19
CA SER A 26 -1.43 -27.31 -17.57
C SER A 26 -0.26 -28.06 -16.92
N PRO A 27 1.01 -27.75 -17.24
CA PRO A 27 2.13 -28.32 -16.53
C PRO A 27 2.16 -27.75 -15.11
N ILE A 28 2.13 -28.66 -14.14
CA ILE A 28 2.32 -28.39 -12.71
C ILE A 28 3.73 -27.82 -12.54
N ARG A 29 3.84 -26.50 -12.41
CA ARG A 29 5.06 -25.86 -11.90
C ARG A 29 5.15 -26.16 -10.42
N GLN A 30 5.99 -27.14 -10.08
CA GLN A 30 6.49 -27.33 -8.73
C GLN A 30 7.37 -26.13 -8.39
N ILE A 31 6.84 -25.24 -7.54
CA ILE A 31 7.64 -24.18 -6.93
C ILE A 31 8.28 -24.83 -5.70
N THR A 32 9.55 -25.22 -5.82
CA THR A 32 10.37 -25.59 -4.67
C THR A 32 10.58 -24.34 -3.83
N SER A 33 9.86 -24.25 -2.72
CA SER A 33 10.06 -23.25 -1.69
C SER A 33 11.31 -23.61 -0.89
N THR A 34 12.46 -23.10 -1.32
CA THR A 34 13.68 -23.09 -0.51
C THR A 34 13.48 -22.12 0.65
N SER A 35 12.91 -22.62 1.75
CA SER A 35 12.71 -21.90 3.00
C SER A 35 14.03 -21.83 3.78
N ALA A 36 14.97 -21.02 3.31
CA ALA A 36 16.05 -20.51 4.15
C ALA A 36 15.57 -19.21 4.81
N ALA A 37 14.78 -19.37 5.88
CA ALA A 37 14.35 -18.25 6.72
C ALA A 37 15.54 -17.81 7.59
N LEU A 38 16.36 -16.89 7.07
CA LEU A 38 17.11 -15.97 7.92
C LEU A 38 16.09 -15.03 8.57
N GLN A 39 15.70 -15.36 9.80
CA GLN A 39 14.96 -14.43 10.63
C GLN A 39 15.87 -13.22 10.90
N PRO A 40 15.44 -11.97 10.66
CA PRO A 40 16.07 -10.87 11.37
C PRO A 40 15.81 -11.09 12.86
N PRO A 41 16.81 -10.96 13.75
CA PRO A 41 16.53 -10.92 15.17
C PRO A 41 15.50 -9.82 15.40
N ILE A 42 14.39 -10.17 16.03
CA ILE A 42 13.40 -9.21 16.54
C ILE A 42 14.11 -8.50 17.69
N SER A 43 14.97 -7.54 17.34
CA SER A 43 15.37 -6.48 18.24
C SER A 43 14.09 -5.76 18.60
N SER A 44 13.70 -5.94 19.85
CA SER A 44 12.63 -5.25 20.54
C SER A 44 12.43 -3.85 19.94
N LEU A 45 11.21 -3.60 19.45
CA LEU A 45 10.67 -2.25 19.32
C LEU A 45 10.59 -1.65 20.72
N GLN A 46 11.75 -1.29 21.28
CA GLN A 46 11.83 -0.28 22.31
C GLN A 46 11.37 1.00 21.64
N ARG A 47 10.06 1.25 21.73
CA ARG A 47 9.53 2.61 21.70
C ARG A 47 10.49 3.43 22.59
N PRO A 48 11.13 4.50 22.10
CA PRO A 48 12.01 5.28 22.94
C PRO A 48 11.21 5.60 24.21
N ARG A 49 11.68 5.09 25.36
CA ARG A 49 11.14 5.50 26.65
C ARG A 49 11.24 7.02 26.61
N ARG A 50 10.09 7.70 26.69
CA ARG A 50 10.05 9.14 26.89
C ARG A 50 10.84 9.34 28.18
N SER A 51 12.08 9.79 28.06
CA SER A 51 12.88 10.13 29.23
C SER A 51 12.11 11.24 29.92
N GLU A 52 11.65 10.96 31.14
CA GLU A 52 11.14 12.00 32.04
C GLU A 52 12.16 13.14 32.01
N PRO A 53 11.77 14.38 31.66
CA PRO A 53 12.69 15.50 31.67
C PRO A 53 13.23 15.60 33.09
N THR A 54 14.51 15.26 33.28
CA THR A 54 15.18 15.43 34.56
C THR A 54 15.03 16.90 34.97
N GLY A 55 14.96 17.20 36.27
CA GLY A 55 14.68 18.57 36.78
C GLY A 55 15.59 19.67 36.21
N ASN A 56 16.74 19.30 35.62
CA ASN A 56 17.71 20.21 35.02
C ASN A 56 17.56 20.37 33.49
N THR A 57 16.65 19.64 32.84
CA THR A 57 16.41 19.74 31.39
C THR A 57 15.97 21.15 31.01
N TRP A 58 15.11 21.76 31.83
CA TRP A 58 14.66 23.13 31.62
C TRP A 58 15.77 24.16 31.84
N ASN A 59 16.64 23.96 32.84
CA ASN A 59 17.79 24.83 33.08
C ASN A 59 18.82 24.75 31.93
N ASN A 60 19.02 23.57 31.35
CA ASN A 60 19.91 23.39 30.20
C ASN A 60 19.34 24.01 28.93
N VAL A 61 18.04 23.84 28.65
CA VAL A 61 17.39 24.48 27.49
C VAL A 61 17.40 26.01 27.63
N LEU A 62 17.18 26.54 28.84
CA LEU A 62 17.24 27.97 29.09
C LEU A 62 18.68 28.50 29.01
N GLY A 63 19.64 27.75 29.55
CA GLY A 63 21.07 28.07 29.47
C GLY A 63 21.58 28.08 28.03
N ASP A 64 21.19 27.08 27.22
CA ASP A 64 21.54 27.00 25.80
C ASP A 64 20.90 28.15 25.01
N TYR A 65 19.65 28.51 25.31
CA TYR A 65 18.97 29.66 24.69
C TYR A 65 19.64 30.98 25.04
N ILE A 66 20.01 31.19 26.32
CA ILE A 66 20.71 32.40 26.76
C ILE A 66 22.13 32.46 26.15
N ALA A 67 22.84 31.32 26.09
CA ALA A 67 24.19 31.23 25.51
C ALA A 67 24.20 31.38 23.97
N THR A 68 23.15 30.94 23.28
CA THR A 68 22.98 31.23 21.84
C THR A 68 22.52 32.65 21.60
N SER A 69 21.65 33.21 22.46
CA SER A 69 21.18 34.60 22.35
C SER A 69 22.29 35.61 22.63
N SER A 70 23.20 35.35 23.58
CA SER A 70 24.31 36.27 23.90
C SER A 70 25.41 36.31 22.85
N LYS A 71 25.48 35.32 21.95
CA LYS A 71 26.41 35.27 20.82
C LYS A 71 25.88 35.91 19.53
N GLN A 72 24.59 36.27 19.48
CA GLN A 72 24.03 36.97 18.32
C GLN A 72 24.41 38.45 18.41
N VAL A 73 25.32 38.89 17.53
CA VAL A 73 25.48 40.33 17.27
C VAL A 73 24.08 40.87 16.91
N PRO A 74 23.61 41.99 17.49
CA PRO A 74 22.29 42.52 17.17
C PRO A 74 22.28 42.95 15.71
N LEU A 75 21.84 42.04 14.85
CA LEU A 75 21.65 42.31 13.44
C LEU A 75 20.55 43.35 13.32
N THR A 76 20.78 44.34 12.48
CA THR A 76 19.75 45.29 12.08
C THR A 76 18.53 44.49 11.60
N PRO A 77 17.30 44.92 11.92
CA PRO A 77 16.10 44.24 11.44
C PRO A 77 16.14 43.96 9.93
N GLU A 78 16.68 44.88 9.15
CA GLU A 78 16.91 44.73 7.71
C GLU A 78 17.76 43.51 7.35
N ALA A 79 18.87 43.27 8.06
CA ALA A 79 19.74 42.12 7.82
C ALA A 79 19.05 40.79 8.14
N ILE A 80 18.20 40.76 9.17
CA ILE A 80 17.39 39.58 9.52
C ILE A 80 16.38 39.28 8.40
N TRP A 81 15.73 40.31 7.87
CA TRP A 81 14.78 40.18 6.77
C TRP A 81 15.47 39.71 5.49
N GLN A 82 16.63 40.26 5.15
CA GLN A 82 17.42 39.83 4.00
C GLN A 82 17.81 38.36 4.11
N GLN A 83 18.36 37.93 5.26
CA GLN A 83 18.73 36.53 5.47
C GLN A 83 17.54 35.58 5.32
N LYS A 84 16.37 35.95 5.87
CA LYS A 84 15.14 35.17 5.72
C LYS A 84 14.64 35.13 4.28
N SER A 85 14.69 36.26 3.58
CA SER A 85 14.32 36.39 2.17
C SER A 85 15.21 35.51 1.29
N ASP A 86 16.53 35.54 1.50
CA ASP A 86 17.48 34.73 0.74
C ASP A 86 17.30 33.24 1.01
N LYS A 87 17.04 32.86 2.27
CA LYS A 87 16.70 31.47 2.62
C LYS A 87 15.39 31.03 1.95
N ALA A 88 14.38 31.89 1.93
CA ALA A 88 13.12 31.60 1.26
C ALA A 88 13.30 31.46 -0.26
N LYS A 89 14.10 32.32 -0.91
CA LYS A 89 14.43 32.20 -2.33
C LYS A 89 15.12 30.88 -2.63
N LYS A 90 16.14 30.49 -1.85
CA LYS A 90 16.82 29.19 -1.99
C LYS A 90 15.86 28.02 -1.82
N ALA A 91 14.97 28.08 -0.83
CA ALA A 91 13.98 27.04 -0.63
C ALA A 91 12.99 26.90 -1.80
N VAL A 92 12.57 28.02 -2.41
CA VAL A 92 11.70 28.01 -3.59
C VAL A 92 12.44 27.49 -4.83
N GLU A 93 13.73 27.79 -4.97
CA GLU A 93 14.57 27.27 -6.04
C GLU A 93 14.77 25.75 -5.91
N GLU A 94 15.01 25.26 -4.70
CA GLU A 94 15.14 23.83 -4.43
C GLU A 94 13.80 23.11 -4.60
N ASP A 95 12.73 23.62 -3.98
CA ASP A 95 11.40 23.01 -3.96
C ASP A 95 10.36 23.98 -4.54
N PRO A 96 10.24 24.03 -5.88
CA PRO A 96 9.31 24.93 -6.53
C PRO A 96 7.86 24.59 -6.16
N PRO A 97 6.96 25.59 -6.18
CA PRO A 97 5.55 25.38 -5.91
C PRO A 97 4.95 24.32 -6.84
N ALA A 98 3.96 23.59 -6.34
CA ALA A 98 3.39 22.44 -7.03
C ALA A 98 2.74 22.83 -8.37
N GLY A 99 3.47 22.64 -9.48
CA GLY A 99 2.94 22.74 -10.83
C GLY A 99 2.19 21.48 -11.28
N ALA A 100 1.63 21.50 -12.50
CA ALA A 100 0.89 20.37 -13.10
C ALA A 100 1.70 19.05 -13.14
N TYR A 101 3.02 19.15 -13.14
CA TYR A 101 3.95 18.02 -13.20
C TYR A 101 4.55 17.63 -11.85
N SER A 102 4.28 18.37 -10.78
CA SER A 102 4.89 18.17 -9.45
C SER A 102 4.69 16.73 -8.91
N GLY A 103 3.55 16.10 -9.23
CA GLY A 103 3.25 14.71 -8.87
C GLY A 103 3.76 13.63 -9.86
N ARG A 104 4.52 14.02 -10.88
CA ARG A 104 5.03 13.13 -11.95
C ARG A 104 6.51 13.36 -12.26
N SER A 105 7.21 14.15 -11.45
CA SER A 105 8.65 14.39 -11.53
C SER A 105 9.37 13.70 -10.37
N VAL A 106 10.58 13.22 -10.61
CA VAL A 106 11.46 12.62 -9.58
C VAL A 106 12.86 13.18 -9.78
N LYS A 107 13.44 13.78 -8.72
CA LYS A 107 14.84 14.24 -8.72
C LYS A 107 15.77 13.01 -8.76
N VAL A 108 16.79 13.04 -9.62
CA VAL A 108 17.81 11.99 -9.68
C VAL A 108 18.86 12.29 -8.62
N LEU A 109 19.02 11.39 -7.65
CA LEU A 109 20.00 11.52 -6.57
C LEU A 109 21.21 10.63 -6.87
N GLY A 110 22.42 11.19 -6.74
CA GLY A 110 23.67 10.43 -6.89
C GLY A 110 23.88 9.81 -8.27
N GLY A 111 23.34 10.41 -9.33
CA GLY A 111 23.48 9.91 -10.71
C GLY A 111 22.75 8.59 -11.00
N ASN A 112 22.04 8.01 -10.03
CA ASN A 112 21.33 6.74 -10.21
C ASN A 112 19.98 6.95 -10.93
N VAL A 113 20.05 6.98 -12.26
CA VAL A 113 18.88 7.16 -13.13
C VAL A 113 17.92 5.96 -13.05
N ALA A 114 18.44 4.75 -12.88
CA ALA A 114 17.64 3.53 -12.86
C ALA A 114 16.66 3.52 -11.67
N ASP A 115 17.14 3.86 -10.48
CA ASP A 115 16.30 3.95 -9.29
C ASP A 115 15.27 5.10 -9.39
N ALA A 116 15.70 6.27 -9.88
CA ALA A 116 14.79 7.39 -10.11
C ALA A 116 13.66 7.03 -11.10
N TYR A 117 13.98 6.28 -12.17
CA TYR A 117 13.00 5.80 -13.14
C TYR A 117 12.04 4.76 -12.52
N ALA A 118 12.54 3.83 -11.70
CA ALA A 118 11.70 2.86 -10.99
C ALA A 118 10.72 3.56 -10.04
N ARG A 119 11.19 4.56 -9.29
CA ARG A 119 10.36 5.41 -8.42
C ARG A 119 9.30 6.15 -9.23
N LEU A 120 9.67 6.76 -10.35
CA LEU A 120 8.74 7.45 -11.25
C LEU A 120 7.66 6.49 -11.77
N ASN A 121 8.05 5.29 -12.21
CA ASN A 121 7.11 4.29 -12.70
C ASN A 121 6.12 3.85 -11.60
N SER A 122 6.59 3.65 -10.37
CA SER A 122 5.74 3.36 -9.20
C SER A 122 4.73 4.48 -8.91
N ILE A 123 5.15 5.75 -8.99
CA ILE A 123 4.28 6.93 -8.84
C ILE A 123 3.19 6.93 -9.93
N LEU A 124 3.58 6.74 -11.20
CA LEU A 124 2.63 6.72 -12.33
C LEU A 124 1.61 5.58 -12.23
N GLN A 125 2.03 4.41 -11.71
CA GLN A 125 1.15 3.27 -11.47
C GLN A 125 0.17 3.54 -10.33
N ARG A 126 0.64 4.09 -9.20
CA ARG A 126 -0.21 4.46 -8.05
C ARG A 126 -1.29 5.46 -8.45
N ASN A 127 -0.90 6.48 -9.22
CA ASN A 127 -1.80 7.51 -9.75
C ASN A 127 -2.65 7.03 -10.93
N LYS A 128 -2.44 5.79 -11.40
CA LYS A 128 -3.19 5.15 -12.51
C LYS A 128 -3.14 5.93 -13.83
N VAL A 129 -2.09 6.73 -14.06
CA VAL A 129 -1.97 7.63 -15.23
C VAL A 129 -1.99 6.83 -16.53
N ARG A 130 -1.19 5.75 -16.63
CA ARG A 130 -1.15 4.89 -17.82
C ARG A 130 -2.48 4.20 -18.10
N ALA A 131 -3.19 3.77 -17.06
CA ALA A 131 -4.49 3.12 -17.21
C ALA A 131 -5.57 4.12 -17.65
N GLN A 132 -5.51 5.36 -17.17
CA GLN A 132 -6.40 6.43 -17.63
C GLN A 132 -6.11 6.82 -19.07
N LEU A 133 -4.83 6.97 -19.44
CA LEU A 133 -4.41 7.27 -20.80
C LEU A 133 -4.97 6.25 -21.79
N ARG A 134 -4.77 4.95 -21.53
CA ARG A 134 -5.33 3.87 -22.38
C ARG A 134 -6.86 3.85 -22.47
N ARG A 135 -7.55 4.30 -21.42
CA ARG A 135 -9.03 4.42 -21.45
C ARG A 135 -9.50 5.67 -22.16
N ALA A 136 -8.70 6.72 -22.18
CA ALA A 136 -9.01 7.99 -22.81
C ALA A 136 -8.69 7.98 -24.32
N GLU A 137 -7.84 7.06 -24.79
CA GLU A 137 -7.53 6.85 -26.21
C GLU A 137 -8.79 6.70 -27.09
N ARG A 138 -9.88 6.13 -26.55
CA ARG A 138 -11.16 5.98 -27.26
C ARG A 138 -12.32 6.45 -26.37
N HIS A 139 -13.36 6.99 -27.00
CA HIS A 139 -14.56 7.35 -26.29
C HIS A 139 -15.30 6.11 -25.77
N GLU A 140 -15.43 6.00 -24.45
CA GLU A 140 -16.29 5.02 -23.77
C GLU A 140 -17.68 5.64 -23.54
N LYS A 141 -18.75 4.97 -24.00
CA LYS A 141 -20.12 5.44 -23.78
C LYS A 141 -20.41 5.53 -22.27
N LYS A 142 -21.19 6.54 -21.86
CA LYS A 142 -21.53 6.78 -20.44
C LYS A 142 -22.10 5.56 -19.72
N GLY A 143 -22.99 4.80 -20.39
CA GLY A 143 -23.59 3.58 -19.84
C GLY A 143 -22.59 2.45 -19.62
N GLU A 144 -21.71 2.22 -20.59
CA GLU A 144 -20.64 1.22 -20.50
C GLU A 144 -19.65 1.57 -19.38
N LYS A 145 -19.26 2.85 -19.29
CA LYS A 145 -18.43 3.38 -18.19
C LYS A 145 -19.03 3.09 -16.82
N ARG A 146 -20.34 3.27 -16.64
CA ARG A 146 -21.04 2.98 -15.38
C ARG A 146 -20.98 1.48 -15.04
N ARG A 147 -21.37 0.60 -15.99
CA ARG A 147 -21.33 -0.86 -15.81
C ARG A 147 -19.92 -1.37 -15.49
N ARG A 148 -18.90 -0.83 -16.17
CA ARG A 148 -17.49 -1.15 -15.89
C ARG A 148 -17.08 -0.73 -14.48
N LEU A 149 -17.38 0.51 -14.07
CA LEU A 149 -16.99 1.01 -12.75
C LEU A 149 -17.67 0.24 -11.61
N GLU A 150 -18.94 -0.14 -11.79
CA GLU A 150 -19.67 -0.99 -10.85
C GLU A 150 -19.03 -2.38 -10.73
N SER A 151 -18.77 -3.03 -11.88
CA SER A 151 -18.09 -4.32 -11.92
C SER A 151 -16.68 -4.27 -11.30
N GLU A 152 -15.94 -3.19 -11.52
CA GLU A 152 -14.63 -2.97 -10.91
C GLU A 152 -14.72 -2.78 -9.39
N ARG A 153 -15.72 -2.04 -8.89
CA ARG A 153 -15.95 -1.85 -7.45
C ARG A 153 -16.26 -3.18 -6.78
N TRP A 154 -17.18 -3.95 -7.35
CA TRP A 154 -17.54 -5.29 -6.85
C TRP A 154 -16.33 -6.21 -6.78
N ARG A 155 -15.55 -6.32 -7.87
CA ARG A 155 -14.33 -7.15 -7.89
C ARG A 155 -13.30 -6.72 -6.84
N ARG A 156 -13.17 -5.42 -6.58
CA ARG A 156 -12.26 -4.90 -5.54
C ARG A 156 -12.75 -5.24 -4.13
N GLN A 157 -14.05 -5.07 -3.86
CA GLN A 157 -14.66 -5.42 -2.58
C GLN A 157 -14.56 -6.91 -2.33
N PHE A 158 -14.96 -7.74 -3.29
CA PHE A 158 -14.83 -9.18 -3.23
C PHE A 158 -13.38 -9.63 -2.97
N ALA A 159 -12.41 -9.08 -3.72
CA ALA A 159 -11.01 -9.42 -3.50
C ALA A 159 -10.48 -8.97 -2.13
N HIS A 160 -11.02 -7.90 -1.55
CA HIS A 160 -10.68 -7.44 -0.21
C HIS A 160 -11.24 -8.39 0.84
N GLU A 161 -12.52 -8.78 0.72
CA GLU A 161 -13.17 -9.74 1.61
C GLU A 161 -12.48 -11.11 1.57
N VAL A 162 -12.17 -11.62 0.38
CA VAL A 162 -11.44 -12.88 0.20
C VAL A 162 -10.04 -12.81 0.84
N ARG A 163 -9.32 -11.69 0.70
CA ARG A 163 -8.02 -11.50 1.34
C ARG A 163 -8.13 -11.43 2.87
N SER A 164 -9.11 -10.68 3.37
CA SER A 164 -9.39 -10.59 4.81
C SER A 164 -9.70 -11.97 5.41
N PHE A 165 -10.56 -12.73 4.73
CA PHE A 165 -10.90 -14.09 5.12
C PHE A 165 -9.69 -15.02 5.08
N ALA A 166 -8.91 -15.00 3.99
CA ALA A 166 -7.73 -15.84 3.84
C ALA A 166 -6.67 -15.55 4.92
N LEU A 167 -6.43 -14.27 5.24
CA LEU A 167 -5.55 -13.87 6.33
C LEU A 167 -6.07 -14.36 7.68
N GLY A 168 -7.37 -14.21 7.97
CA GLY A 168 -7.99 -14.72 9.18
C GLY A 168 -7.82 -16.24 9.34
N VAL A 169 -8.04 -17.00 8.26
CA VAL A 169 -7.84 -18.47 8.26
C VAL A 169 -6.38 -18.84 8.51
N CYS A 170 -5.43 -18.11 7.93
CA CYS A 170 -4.00 -18.35 8.16
C CYS A 170 -3.61 -18.09 9.62
N VAL A 171 -4.08 -16.98 10.21
CA VAL A 171 -3.85 -16.63 11.62
C VAL A 171 -4.46 -17.68 12.54
N TYR A 172 -5.71 -18.09 12.29
CA TYR A 172 -6.38 -19.13 13.08
C TYR A 172 -5.64 -20.47 13.02
N ARG A 173 -5.17 -20.89 11.83
CA ARG A 173 -4.36 -22.10 11.66
C ARG A 173 -3.04 -22.02 12.43
N ALA A 174 -2.37 -20.87 12.42
CA ALA A 174 -1.13 -20.66 13.17
C ALA A 174 -1.35 -20.75 14.69
N PHE A 175 -2.39 -20.08 15.20
CA PHE A 175 -2.76 -20.12 16.62
C PHE A 175 -3.10 -21.54 17.09
N ARG A 176 -3.92 -22.28 16.32
CA ARG A 176 -4.29 -23.67 16.65
C ARG A 176 -3.09 -24.59 16.74
N LYS A 177 -2.08 -24.43 15.87
CA LYS A 177 -0.82 -25.18 15.95
C LYS A 177 -0.06 -24.88 17.25
N GLN A 178 0.01 -23.60 17.64
CA GLN A 178 0.70 -23.19 18.86
C GLN A 178 0.02 -23.76 20.12
N VAL A 179 -1.31 -23.69 20.20
CA VAL A 179 -2.09 -24.27 21.31
C VAL A 179 -1.86 -25.78 21.40
N ARG A 180 -1.95 -26.52 20.28
CA ARG A 180 -1.70 -27.96 20.27
C ARG A 180 -0.31 -28.31 20.81
N LYS A 181 0.74 -27.58 20.39
CA LYS A 181 2.11 -27.79 20.90
C LYS A 181 2.20 -27.54 22.41
N LYS A 182 1.59 -26.46 22.92
CA LYS A 182 1.55 -26.19 24.37
C LYS A 182 0.82 -27.28 25.14
N VAL A 183 -0.35 -27.72 24.65
CA VAL A 183 -1.11 -28.82 25.27
C VAL A 183 -0.27 -30.09 25.32
N GLN A 184 0.35 -30.49 24.20
CA GLN A 184 1.22 -31.67 24.16
C GLN A 184 2.39 -31.57 25.13
N LEU A 185 3.01 -30.39 25.27
CA LEU A 185 4.08 -30.15 26.24
C LEU A 185 3.59 -30.33 27.67
N VAL A 186 2.43 -29.74 28.02
CA VAL A 186 1.82 -29.86 29.35
C VAL A 186 1.48 -31.31 29.67
N THR A 187 0.86 -32.04 28.73
CA THR A 187 0.56 -33.47 28.90
C THR A 187 1.84 -34.29 29.09
N LYS A 188 2.91 -33.98 28.33
CA LYS A 188 4.20 -34.68 28.44
C LYS A 188 4.91 -34.42 29.78
N ILE A 189 4.81 -33.21 30.33
CA ILE A 189 5.31 -32.89 31.67
C ILE A 189 4.53 -33.69 32.72
N ARG A 190 3.19 -33.71 32.62
CA ARG A 190 2.33 -34.41 33.58
C ARG A 190 2.60 -35.92 33.63
N ASN A 191 2.86 -36.54 32.49
CA ASN A 191 3.11 -37.97 32.39
C ASN A 191 4.56 -38.38 32.74
N ARG A 192 5.46 -37.43 33.03
CA ARG A 192 6.86 -37.72 33.44
C ARG A 192 7.08 -37.62 34.95
N GLY A 193 6.14 -37.02 35.67
CA GLY A 193 6.17 -36.87 37.13
C GLY A 193 5.33 -37.91 37.88
N ALA A 194 4.75 -38.88 37.17
CA ALA A 194 4.10 -40.08 37.69
C ALA A 194 4.92 -41.29 37.23
#